data_AF-A0A0G1MWV0-F1
#
_entry.id   AF-A0A0G1MWV0-F1
#
_cell.length_a   1.000
_cell.length_b   1.000
_cell.length_c   1.000
_cell.angle_alpha   90.00
_cell.angle_beta   90.00
_cell.angle_gamma   90.00
#
_symmetry.space_group_name_H-M   'P 1'
#
loop_
_entity.id
_entity.type
_entity.pdbx_description
1 polymer ?
#
loop_
_entity_poly.entity_id
_entity_poly.type
_entity_poly.pdbx_seq_one_letter_code
_entity_poly.pdbx_strand_id
1 'polypeptide(L)'
;MNSNINQQFKSDNKQSVFSDWLVKLKQEGKTDEEIGQLLAGVAKLSALDIYAALMTSLTEEDMKEVEAISGDEAAKKRMEELFTKRAGMSIDQLVQQSQDAFATGYLKAG
;
A
#
# COMPACT_ATOMS: atom_id res chain seq x y z
N MET A 1 -2.93 -0.05 36.64
CA MET A 1 -3.33 1.03 35.71
C MET A 1 -2.24 1.18 34.67
N ASN A 2 -2.61 1.01 33.40
CA ASN A 2 -1.73 0.80 32.25
C ASN A 2 -0.79 1.98 31.99
N SER A 3 0.51 1.71 32.01
CA SER A 3 1.54 2.57 31.41
C SER A 3 2.31 1.73 30.40
N ASN A 4 1.75 1.52 29.21
CA ASN A 4 2.47 0.80 28.14
C ASN A 4 2.04 1.13 26.70
N ILE A 5 1.31 2.22 26.45
CA ILE A 5 0.84 2.52 25.08
C ILE A 5 1.74 3.55 24.35
N ASN A 6 2.59 4.30 25.07
CA ASN A 6 3.32 5.43 24.50
C ASN A 6 4.80 5.17 24.13
N GLN A 7 5.31 3.94 24.24
CA GLN A 7 6.71 3.66 23.89
C GLN A 7 6.91 2.93 22.56
N GLN A 8 5.84 2.50 21.89
CA GLN A 8 5.95 1.66 20.69
C GLN A 8 5.90 2.42 19.35
N PHE A 9 5.80 3.74 19.37
CA PHE A 9 5.76 4.59 18.17
C PHE A 9 7.07 5.35 17.89
N LYS A 10 8.17 5.01 18.57
CA LYS A 10 9.46 5.72 18.48
C LYS A 10 10.59 4.94 17.80
N SER A 11 10.27 4.01 16.91
CA SER A 11 11.28 3.42 16.02
C SER A 11 10.87 3.67 14.57
N ASP A 12 11.64 4.54 13.92
CA ASP A 12 11.76 4.75 12.47
C ASP A 12 10.65 5.52 11.73
N ASN A 13 10.14 6.62 12.31
CA ASN A 13 9.28 7.55 11.59
C ASN A 13 10.07 8.39 10.56
N LYS A 14 10.46 7.79 9.43
CA LYS A 14 10.50 8.55 8.18
C LYS A 14 9.06 8.84 7.81
N GLN A 15 8.57 10.00 8.23
CA GLN A 15 7.24 10.49 7.86
C GLN A 15 7.10 10.41 6.33
N SER A 16 6.20 9.56 5.85
CA SER A 16 5.97 9.37 4.41
C SER A 16 5.22 10.57 3.84
N VAL A 17 5.34 10.80 2.53
CA VAL A 17 4.59 11.87 1.84
C VAL A 17 3.08 11.67 2.03
N PHE A 18 2.64 10.41 2.11
CA PHE A 18 1.29 10.05 2.47
C PHE A 18 0.86 10.56 3.86
N SER A 19 1.74 10.49 4.87
CA SER A 19 1.45 11.05 6.20
C SER A 19 1.36 12.58 6.18
N ASP A 20 2.17 13.26 5.37
CA ASP A 20 2.11 14.72 5.21
C ASP A 20 0.80 15.16 4.56
N TRP A 21 0.32 14.39 3.59
CA TRP A 21 -0.98 14.61 2.97
C TRP A 21 -2.11 14.54 3.99
N LEU A 22 -2.13 13.54 4.88
CA LEU A 22 -3.14 13.44 5.93
C LEU A 22 -3.12 14.65 6.89
N VAL A 23 -1.92 15.13 7.23
CA VAL A 23 -1.76 16.36 8.03
C VAL A 23 -2.31 17.57 7.28
N LYS A 24 -2.03 17.70 5.96
CA LYS A 24 -2.56 18.79 5.13
C LYS A 24 -4.08 18.79 5.06
N LEU A 25 -4.72 17.63 4.89
CA LEU A 25 -6.17 17.51 4.88
C LEU A 25 -6.80 17.99 6.19
N LYS A 26 -6.17 17.67 7.32
CA LYS A 26 -6.59 18.15 8.65
C LYS A 26 -6.43 19.66 8.79
N GLN A 27 -5.31 20.21 8.30
CA GLN A 27 -5.08 21.66 8.28
C GLN A 27 -6.07 22.41 7.37
N GLU A 28 -6.57 21.76 6.31
CA GLU A 28 -7.63 22.27 5.44
C GLU A 28 -9.03 22.19 6.07
N GLY A 29 -9.15 21.64 7.29
CA GLY A 29 -10.41 21.54 8.01
C GLY A 29 -11.29 20.39 7.57
N LYS A 30 -10.77 19.41 6.83
CA LYS A 30 -11.55 18.22 6.43
C LYS A 30 -11.95 17.39 7.64
N THR A 31 -13.19 16.94 7.63
CA THR A 31 -13.76 16.05 8.63
C THR A 31 -13.16 14.64 8.55
N ASP A 32 -13.31 13.85 9.61
CA ASP A 32 -12.91 12.43 9.60
C ASP A 32 -13.63 11.63 8.51
N GLU A 33 -14.89 11.97 8.22
CA GLU A 33 -15.66 11.31 7.17
C GLU A 33 -15.11 11.59 5.78
N GLU A 34 -14.82 12.87 5.47
CA GLU A 34 -14.22 13.26 4.20
C GLU A 34 -12.84 12.64 4.00
N ILE A 35 -12.02 12.59 5.07
CA ILE A 35 -10.72 11.93 5.03
C ILE A 35 -10.88 10.42 4.83
N GLY A 36 -11.88 9.79 5.47
CA GLY A 36 -12.21 8.38 5.28
C GLY A 36 -12.61 8.06 3.84
N GLN A 37 -13.41 8.93 3.20
CA GLN A 37 -13.79 8.78 1.80
C GLN A 37 -12.57 8.90 0.86
N LEU A 38 -11.68 9.86 1.12
CA LEU A 38 -10.44 10.02 0.37
C LEU A 38 -9.51 8.80 0.54
N LEU A 39 -9.34 8.32 1.77
CA LEU A 39 -8.56 7.10 2.06
C LEU A 39 -9.12 5.88 1.33
N ALA A 40 -10.44 5.70 1.32
CA ALA A 40 -11.07 4.62 0.56
C ALA A 40 -10.83 4.75 -0.95
N GLY A 41 -10.81 5.98 -1.48
CA GLY A 41 -10.42 6.26 -2.85
C GLY A 41 -8.98 5.84 -3.16
N VAL A 42 -8.03 6.23 -2.32
CA VAL A 42 -6.60 5.86 -2.47
C VAL A 42 -6.40 4.35 -2.36
N ALA A 43 -7.09 3.69 -1.44
CA ALA A 43 -7.02 2.24 -1.29
C ALA A 43 -7.49 1.51 -2.57
N LYS A 44 -8.58 1.99 -3.18
CA LYS A 44 -9.08 1.44 -4.47
C LYS A 44 -8.09 1.66 -5.60
N LEU A 45 -7.51 2.86 -5.72
CA LEU A 45 -6.50 3.15 -6.75
C LEU A 45 -5.26 2.26 -6.57
N SER A 46 -4.76 2.16 -5.33
CA SER A 46 -3.61 1.31 -5.01
C SER A 46 -3.88 -0.16 -5.32
N ALA A 47 -5.08 -0.67 -5.04
CA ALA A 47 -5.47 -2.03 -5.39
C ALA A 47 -5.46 -2.27 -6.92
N LEU A 48 -5.90 -1.30 -7.72
CA LEU A 48 -5.86 -1.39 -9.18
C LEU A 48 -4.42 -1.40 -9.71
N ASP A 49 -3.56 -0.53 -9.18
CA ASP A 49 -2.14 -0.48 -9.58
C ASP A 49 -1.40 -1.78 -9.22
N ILE A 50 -1.68 -2.34 -8.03
CA ILE A 50 -1.13 -3.63 -7.61
C ILE A 50 -1.62 -4.75 -8.52
N TYR A 51 -2.92 -4.79 -8.83
CA TYR A 51 -3.47 -5.79 -9.74
C TYR A 51 -2.83 -5.70 -11.13
N ALA A 52 -2.69 -4.49 -11.68
CA ALA A 52 -2.02 -4.28 -12.96
C ALA A 52 -0.54 -4.69 -12.92
N ALA A 53 0.17 -4.39 -11.82
CA ALA A 53 1.56 -4.78 -11.64
C ALA A 53 1.71 -6.31 -11.54
N LEU A 54 0.84 -7.00 -10.80
CA LEU A 54 0.82 -8.46 -10.72
C LEU A 54 0.60 -9.09 -12.11
N MET A 55 -0.42 -8.63 -12.83
CA MET A 55 -0.78 -9.15 -14.16
C MET A 55 0.30 -8.91 -15.22
N THR A 56 1.13 -7.88 -15.07
CA THR A 56 2.19 -7.55 -16.04
C THR A 56 3.55 -8.12 -15.66
N SER A 57 3.77 -8.47 -14.38
CA SER A 57 5.07 -8.96 -13.89
C SER A 57 5.15 -10.49 -13.84
N LEU A 58 4.03 -11.18 -13.68
CA LEU A 58 3.98 -12.64 -13.59
C LEU A 58 3.84 -13.27 -14.99
N THR A 59 4.60 -14.34 -15.23
CA THR A 59 4.49 -15.11 -16.47
C THR A 59 3.38 -16.16 -16.38
N GLU A 60 3.00 -16.75 -17.52
CA GLU A 60 2.07 -17.89 -17.54
C GLU A 60 2.58 -19.08 -16.72
N GLU A 61 3.89 -19.31 -16.68
CA GLU A 61 4.51 -20.35 -15.86
C GLU A 61 4.38 -20.04 -14.36
N ASP A 62 4.61 -18.78 -13.98
CA ASP A 62 4.43 -18.31 -12.60
C ASP A 62 2.97 -18.52 -12.14
N MET A 63 2.00 -18.23 -13.01
CA MET A 63 0.57 -18.44 -12.72
C MET A 63 0.21 -19.93 -12.55
N LYS A 64 0.73 -20.80 -13.42
CA LYS A 64 0.53 -22.26 -13.31
C LYS A 64 1.13 -22.81 -12.02
N GLU A 65 2.27 -22.28 -11.58
CA GLU A 65 2.87 -22.66 -10.31
C GLU A 65 1.95 -22.32 -9.14
N VAL A 66 1.36 -21.13 -9.13
CA VAL A 66 0.43 -20.70 -8.07
C VAL A 66 -0.86 -21.53 -8.10
N GLU A 67 -1.43 -21.78 -9.27
CA GLU A 67 -2.65 -22.59 -9.44
C GLU A 67 -2.50 -24.03 -8.95
N ALA A 68 -1.28 -24.58 -8.98
CA ALA A 68 -0.99 -25.92 -8.48
C ALA A 68 -0.96 -26.01 -6.94
N ILE A 69 -0.93 -24.87 -6.22
CA ILE A 69 -0.87 -24.84 -4.76
C ILE A 69 -2.26 -25.03 -4.18
N SER A 70 -2.41 -26.08 -3.37
CA SER A 70 -3.63 -26.31 -2.59
C SER A 70 -3.62 -25.42 -1.35
N GLY A 71 -4.45 -24.37 -1.36
CA GLY A 71 -4.71 -23.51 -0.20
C GLY A 71 -4.40 -22.04 -0.46
N ASP A 72 -5.40 -21.20 -0.24
CA ASP A 72 -5.39 -19.78 -0.61
C ASP A 72 -4.21 -19.01 0.01
N GLU A 73 -3.89 -19.25 1.29
CA GLU A 73 -2.80 -18.55 1.97
C GLU A 73 -1.42 -18.94 1.42
N ALA A 74 -1.22 -20.21 1.10
CA ALA A 74 0.03 -20.69 0.50
C ALA A 74 0.19 -20.17 -0.93
N ALA A 75 -0.91 -20.17 -1.71
CA ALA A 75 -0.94 -19.62 -3.05
C ALA A 75 -0.65 -18.11 -3.06
N LYS A 76 -1.26 -17.36 -2.13
CA LYS A 76 -1.01 -15.93 -1.94
C LYS A 76 0.45 -15.64 -1.62
N LYS A 77 1.02 -16.35 -0.64
CA LYS A 77 2.45 -16.18 -0.29
C LYS A 77 3.35 -16.48 -1.49
N ARG A 78 3.04 -17.51 -2.27
CA ARG A 78 3.82 -17.83 -3.47
C ARG A 78 3.74 -16.72 -4.52
N MET A 79 2.55 -16.17 -4.73
CA MET A 79 2.33 -15.04 -5.63
C MET A 79 3.14 -13.80 -5.19
N GLU A 80 3.19 -13.50 -3.90
CA GLU A 80 4.01 -12.43 -3.32
C GLU A 80 5.53 -12.65 -3.55
N GLU A 81 6.01 -13.88 -3.37
CA GLU A 81 7.41 -14.25 -3.63
C GLU A 81 7.78 -14.08 -5.11
N LEU A 82 6.93 -14.58 -6.01
CA LEU A 82 7.12 -14.49 -7.45
C LEU A 82 7.09 -13.04 -7.92
N PHE A 83 6.13 -12.26 -7.43
CA PHE A 83 6.07 -10.82 -7.69
C PHE A 83 7.37 -10.13 -7.25
N THR A 84 7.81 -10.38 -6.01
CA THR A 84 9.04 -9.76 -5.47
C THR A 84 10.26 -10.12 -6.32
N LYS A 85 10.36 -11.38 -6.78
CA LYS A 85 11.44 -11.84 -7.65
C LYS A 85 11.42 -11.17 -9.02
N ARG A 86 10.24 -10.91 -9.60
CA ARG A 86 10.06 -10.35 -10.95
C ARG A 86 10.14 -8.83 -10.96
N ALA A 87 9.44 -8.17 -10.04
CA ALA A 87 9.34 -6.72 -9.94
C ALA A 87 10.50 -6.08 -9.17
N GLY A 88 11.27 -6.87 -8.41
CA GLY A 88 12.38 -6.37 -7.59
C GLY A 88 11.95 -5.56 -6.37
N MET A 89 10.66 -5.62 -6.01
CA MET A 89 10.08 -4.94 -4.85
C MET A 89 8.94 -5.76 -4.25
N SER A 90 8.65 -5.58 -2.96
CA SER A 90 7.50 -6.23 -2.31
C SER A 90 6.19 -5.53 -2.65
N ILE A 91 5.06 -6.22 -2.40
CA ILE A 91 3.72 -5.61 -2.55
C ILE A 91 3.58 -4.40 -1.62
N ASP A 92 4.05 -4.47 -0.37
CA ASP A 92 4.01 -3.35 0.57
C ASP A 92 4.78 -2.12 0.05
N GLN A 93 5.93 -2.34 -0.60
CA GLN A 93 6.68 -1.26 -1.24
C GLN A 93 5.90 -0.63 -2.39
N LEU A 94 5.23 -1.44 -3.21
CA LEU A 94 4.37 -0.95 -4.30
C LEU A 94 3.17 -0.16 -3.76
N VAL A 95 2.51 -0.65 -2.70
CA VAL A 95 1.42 0.06 -2.00
C VAL A 95 1.90 1.42 -1.53
N GLN A 96 3.06 1.47 -0.86
CA GLN A 96 3.63 2.71 -0.36
C GLN A 96 3.97 3.68 -1.50
N GLN A 97 4.54 3.19 -2.60
CA GLN A 97 4.84 4.02 -3.78
C GLN A 97 3.57 4.60 -4.42
N SER A 98 2.52 3.79 -4.56
CA SER A 98 1.21 4.25 -5.07
C SER A 98 0.61 5.35 -4.19
N GLN A 99 0.60 5.12 -2.88
CA GLN A 99 0.11 6.08 -1.90
C GLN A 99 0.91 7.39 -1.90
N ASP A 100 2.24 7.31 -1.93
CA ASP A 100 3.12 8.48 -1.98
C ASP A 100 3.01 9.22 -3.31
N ALA A 101 2.83 8.53 -4.44
CA ALA A 101 2.60 9.16 -5.74
C ALA A 101 1.29 9.95 -5.76
N PHE A 102 0.22 9.37 -5.24
CA PHE A 102 -1.06 10.05 -5.08
C PHE A 102 -0.92 11.29 -4.16
N ALA A 103 -0.32 11.12 -2.97
CA ALA A 103 -0.12 12.19 -2.01
C ALA A 103 0.74 13.33 -2.58
N THR A 104 1.81 12.98 -3.30
CA THR A 104 2.66 13.95 -4.01
C THR A 104 1.87 14.74 -5.05
N GLY A 105 1.01 14.06 -5.82
CA GLY A 105 0.14 14.69 -6.80
C GLY A 105 -0.80 15.71 -6.17
N TYR A 106 -1.42 15.36 -5.04
CA TYR A 106 -2.28 16.28 -4.29
C TYR A 106 -1.51 17.49 -3.76
N LEU A 107 -0.38 17.25 -3.09
CA LEU A 107 0.40 18.31 -2.42
C LEU A 107 1.05 19.29 -3.40
N LYS A 108 1.32 18.88 -4.64
CA LYS A 108 1.86 19.76 -5.69
C LYS A 108 0.78 20.50 -6.49
N ALA A 109 -0.47 20.07 -6.41
CA ALA A 109 -1.59 20.66 -7.13
C ALA A 109 -2.30 21.78 -6.36
N GLY A 110 -2.02 21.94 -5.07
CA GLY A 110 -2.50 23.04 -4.20
C GLY A 110 -1.45 24.11 -3.96
#